data_AF-A0A5C7VGK4-F1
#
_entry.id   AF-A0A5C7VGK4-F1
#
_cell.length_a   1.000
_cell.length_b   1.000
_cell.length_c   1.000
_cell.angle_alpha   90.00
_cell.angle_beta   90.00
_cell.angle_gamma   90.00
#
_symmetry.space_group_name_H-M   'P 1'
#
loop_
_entity.id
_entity.type
_entity.pdbx_description
1 polymer ?
#
loop_
_entity_poly.entity_id
_entity_poly.type
_entity_poly.pdbx_seq_one_letter_code
_entity_poly.pdbx_strand_id
1 'polypeptide(L)'
;MEEKPDARLALITGAAIKLMAEAGADAGVIGHFALHYPSIVAAQLAPPPPPPPVQEIDLEALVRTTVQAVLGMSAVEPDGHARPKVANSKRGRGVELVKKNVIVGGKRTSISLSAELFRKVVAADGNDQADKLIQSFVDQTPATELNRSAWVESRIAQHLVLNQMAGDSSTAH
;
A
#
# COMPACT_ATOMS: atom_id res chain seq x y z
N MET A 1 -15.63 38.72 -5.55
CA MET A 1 -15.03 37.72 -6.46
C MET A 1 -13.77 37.26 -5.75
N GLU A 2 -13.79 36.05 -5.19
CA GLU A 2 -12.67 35.50 -4.43
C GLU A 2 -11.78 34.76 -5.44
N GLU A 3 -10.72 35.43 -5.89
CA GLU A 3 -9.76 34.87 -6.84
C GLU A 3 -8.91 33.86 -6.06
N LYS A 4 -9.17 32.55 -6.27
CA LYS A 4 -8.37 31.50 -5.64
C LYS A 4 -6.93 31.62 -6.13
N PRO A 5 -5.93 31.80 -5.25
CA PRO A 5 -4.54 31.83 -5.67
C PRO A 5 -4.20 30.48 -6.30
N ASP A 6 -3.71 30.52 -7.53
CA ASP A 6 -3.41 29.34 -8.33
C ASP A 6 -2.35 28.51 -7.60
N ALA A 7 -2.69 27.29 -7.18
CA ALA A 7 -1.85 26.45 -6.32
C ALA A 7 -0.48 26.16 -6.95
N ARG A 8 -0.41 26.21 -8.29
CA ARG A 8 0.83 26.10 -9.06
C ARG A 8 1.76 27.29 -8.84
N LEU A 9 1.23 28.50 -8.74
CA LEU A 9 2.02 29.70 -8.47
C LEU A 9 2.59 29.67 -7.05
N ALA A 10 1.82 29.17 -6.08
CA ALA A 10 2.31 28.99 -4.70
C ALA A 10 3.48 28.00 -4.62
N LEU A 11 3.40 26.88 -5.36
CA LEU A 11 4.46 25.88 -5.40
C LEU A 11 5.75 26.43 -6.03
N ILE A 12 5.62 27.12 -7.16
CA ILE A 12 6.77 27.74 -7.86
C ILE A 12 7.43 28.80 -6.96
N THR A 13 6.63 29.63 -6.29
CA THR A 13 7.12 30.70 -5.41
C THR A 13 7.82 30.12 -4.18
N GLY A 14 7.26 29.08 -3.56
CA GLY A 14 7.91 28.39 -2.44
C GLY A 14 9.23 27.71 -2.82
N ALA A 15 9.29 27.08 -4.00
CA ALA A 15 10.52 26.49 -4.52
C ALA A 15 11.60 27.55 -4.82
N ALA A 16 11.21 28.70 -5.37
CA ALA A 16 12.12 29.81 -5.62
C ALA A 16 12.71 30.39 -4.33
N ILE A 17 11.88 30.61 -3.30
CA ILE A 17 12.34 31.10 -1.99
C ILE A 17 13.31 30.10 -1.36
N LYS A 18 12.99 28.81 -1.42
CA LYS A 18 13.87 27.75 -0.90
C LYS A 18 15.22 27.73 -1.61
N LEU A 19 15.24 27.78 -2.94
CA LEU A 19 16.49 27.82 -3.72
C LEU A 19 17.31 29.08 -3.43
N MET A 20 16.67 30.23 -3.24
CA MET A 20 17.38 31.47 -2.86
C MET A 20 18.00 31.36 -1.47
N ALA A 21 17.28 30.78 -0.50
CA ALA A 21 17.82 30.55 0.84
C ALA A 21 18.99 29.54 0.82
N GLU A 22 18.87 28.45 0.04
CA GLU A 22 19.93 27.44 -0.12
C GLU A 22 21.16 28.01 -0.86
N ALA A 23 20.97 28.96 -1.78
CA ALA A 23 22.04 29.68 -2.45
C ALA A 23 22.72 30.76 -1.58
N GLY A 24 22.28 30.95 -0.33
CA GLY A 24 22.85 31.91 0.61
C GLY A 24 22.46 33.36 0.32
N ALA A 25 21.31 33.58 -0.32
CA ALA A 25 20.79 34.93 -0.52
C ALA A 25 20.52 35.63 0.82
N ASP A 26 20.87 36.92 0.89
CA ASP A 26 20.66 37.73 2.08
C ASP A 26 19.16 37.87 2.42
N ALA A 27 18.86 37.98 3.71
CA ALA A 27 17.49 38.09 4.22
C ALA A 27 16.74 39.29 3.62
N GLY A 28 17.43 40.36 3.23
CA GLY A 28 16.84 41.51 2.53
C GLY A 28 16.33 41.17 1.13
N VAL A 29 17.03 40.30 0.39
CA VAL A 29 16.64 39.87 -0.96
C VAL A 29 15.44 38.93 -0.91
N ILE A 30 15.45 38.00 0.06
CA ILE A 30 14.33 37.10 0.32
C ILE A 30 13.09 37.89 0.78
N GLY A 31 13.29 38.90 1.63
CA GLY A 31 12.24 39.80 2.08
C GLY A 31 11.64 40.64 0.94
N HIS A 32 12.46 41.18 0.04
CA HIS A 32 11.98 41.94 -1.11
C HIS A 32 11.14 41.09 -2.07
N PHE A 33 11.55 39.84 -2.30
CA PHE A 33 10.75 38.87 -3.07
C PHE A 33 9.43 38.53 -2.37
N ALA A 34 9.46 38.35 -1.05
CA ALA A 34 8.25 38.05 -0.26
C ALA A 34 7.20 39.18 -0.30
N LEU A 35 7.63 40.44 -0.43
CA LEU A 35 6.73 41.59 -0.58
C LEU A 35 5.92 41.58 -1.89
N HIS A 36 6.41 40.89 -2.93
CA HIS A 36 5.70 40.77 -4.21
C HIS A 36 4.62 39.67 -4.18
N TYR A 37 4.66 38.77 -3.20
CA TYR A 37 3.71 37.65 -3.05
C TYR A 37 3.24 37.48 -1.59
N PRO A 38 2.64 38.51 -0.97
CA PRO A 38 2.36 38.54 0.46
C PRO A 38 1.35 37.45 0.89
N SER A 39 0.37 37.11 0.05
CA SER A 39 -0.64 36.09 0.36
C SER A 39 -0.07 34.66 0.37
N ILE A 40 0.87 34.37 -0.54
CA ILE A 40 1.51 33.05 -0.66
C ILE A 40 2.50 32.86 0.50
N VAL A 41 3.29 33.88 0.80
CA VAL A 41 4.28 33.82 1.88
C VAL A 41 3.62 33.78 3.25
N ALA A 42 2.52 34.50 3.46
CA ALA A 42 1.73 34.43 4.70
C ALA A 42 1.11 33.03 4.91
N ALA A 43 0.66 32.36 3.85
CA ALA A 43 0.14 31.00 3.94
C ALA A 43 1.23 29.97 4.30
N GLN A 44 2.46 30.17 3.81
CA GLN A 44 3.59 29.29 4.08
C GLN A 44 4.23 29.53 5.46
N LEU A 45 4.20 30.77 5.95
CA LEU A 45 4.69 31.19 7.28
C LEU A 45 3.65 31.02 8.38
N ALA A 46 2.41 30.66 8.04
CA ALA A 46 1.38 30.39 9.03
C ALA A 46 1.89 29.28 9.97
N PRO A 47 1.76 29.46 11.31
CA PRO A 47 2.17 28.45 12.26
C PRO A 47 1.46 27.13 11.92
N PRO A 48 2.19 25.99 11.93
CA PRO A 48 1.58 24.71 11.61
C PRO A 48 0.37 24.49 12.52
N PRO A 49 -0.75 23.96 11.99
CA PRO A 49 -1.90 23.65 12.82
C PRO A 49 -1.45 22.74 13.97
N PRO A 50 -2.03 22.91 15.17
CA PRO A 50 -1.65 22.09 16.32
C PRO A 50 -1.74 20.62 15.92
N PRO A 51 -0.76 19.80 16.33
CA PRO A 51 -0.78 18.38 16.02
C PRO A 51 -2.14 17.80 16.47
N PRO A 52 -2.77 16.94 15.66
CA PRO A 52 -4.00 16.28 16.08
C PRO A 52 -3.77 15.64 17.45
N PRO A 53 -4.75 15.67 18.37
CA PRO A 53 -4.60 15.03 19.66
C PRO A 53 -4.14 13.59 19.41
N VAL A 54 -3.06 13.21 20.07
CA VAL A 54 -2.55 11.84 20.05
C VAL A 54 -3.71 10.98 20.51
N GLN A 55 -4.34 10.27 19.59
CA GLN A 55 -5.32 9.27 19.94
C GLN A 55 -4.54 8.23 20.71
N GLU A 56 -4.79 8.17 22.02
CA GLU A 56 -4.31 7.08 22.86
C GLU A 56 -4.98 5.81 22.33
N ILE A 57 -4.31 5.16 21.39
CA ILE A 57 -4.72 3.86 20.91
C ILE A 57 -4.56 2.94 22.10
N ASP A 58 -5.69 2.48 22.64
CA ASP A 58 -5.71 1.47 23.68
C ASP A 58 -5.12 0.17 23.11
N LEU A 59 -3.82 -0.01 23.38
CA LEU A 59 -3.05 -1.15 22.93
C LEU A 59 -3.62 -2.45 23.52
N GLU A 60 -4.25 -2.41 24.70
CA GLU A 60 -4.87 -3.59 25.29
C GLU A 60 -6.13 -3.99 24.53
N ALA A 61 -6.97 -3.03 24.14
CA ALA A 61 -8.11 -3.29 23.29
C ALA A 61 -7.69 -3.80 21.90
N LEU A 62 -6.64 -3.22 21.32
CA LEU A 62 -6.11 -3.64 20.01
C LEU A 62 -5.55 -5.06 20.07
N VAL A 63 -4.76 -5.38 21.10
CA VAL A 63 -4.18 -6.71 21.32
C VAL A 63 -5.28 -7.74 21.62
N ARG A 64 -6.27 -7.43 22.45
CA ARG A 64 -7.41 -8.33 22.67
C ARG A 64 -8.17 -8.61 21.39
N THR A 65 -8.40 -7.58 20.56
CA THR A 65 -9.08 -7.73 19.27
C THR A 65 -8.26 -8.58 18.31
N THR A 66 -6.95 -8.38 18.24
CA THR A 66 -6.06 -9.20 17.38
C THR A 66 -5.94 -10.63 17.89
N VAL A 67 -5.79 -10.84 19.20
CA VAL A 67 -5.72 -12.18 19.81
C VAL A 67 -7.03 -12.93 19.63
N GLN A 68 -8.19 -12.27 19.79
CA GLN A 68 -9.50 -12.89 19.51
C GLN A 68 -9.70 -13.17 18.02
N ALA A 69 -9.23 -12.30 17.13
CA ALA A 69 -9.26 -12.56 15.70
C ALA A 69 -8.37 -13.77 15.34
N VAL A 70 -7.18 -13.88 15.93
CA VAL A 70 -6.25 -14.99 15.71
C VAL A 70 -6.76 -16.29 16.35
N LEU A 71 -7.32 -16.26 17.55
CA LEU A 71 -7.95 -17.46 18.15
C LEU A 71 -9.23 -17.87 17.42
N GLY A 72 -10.01 -16.92 16.90
CA GLY A 72 -11.16 -17.20 16.03
C GLY A 72 -10.75 -17.82 14.69
N MET A 73 -9.52 -17.57 14.24
CA MET A 73 -8.89 -18.22 13.08
C MET A 73 -8.18 -19.53 13.44
N SER A 74 -7.73 -19.69 14.69
CA SER A 74 -6.99 -20.86 15.21
C SER A 74 -7.84 -21.83 16.03
N ALA A 75 -9.17 -21.69 16.05
CA ALA A 75 -10.07 -22.73 16.55
C ALA A 75 -10.14 -23.92 15.56
N VAL A 76 -8.99 -24.56 15.34
CA VAL A 76 -8.86 -25.91 14.83
C VAL A 76 -7.80 -26.58 15.69
N GLU A 77 -8.29 -27.35 16.65
CA GLU A 77 -7.55 -28.31 17.45
C GLU A 77 -8.42 -29.59 17.50
N PRO A 78 -7.85 -30.75 17.80
CA PRO A 78 -7.40 -31.70 16.81
C PRO A 78 -8.21 -33.00 16.89
N ASP A 79 -8.39 -33.71 15.78
CA ASP A 79 -8.43 -35.18 15.81
C ASP A 79 -8.63 -35.80 14.43
N GLY A 80 -7.97 -36.95 14.25
CA GLY A 80 -8.61 -38.11 13.65
C GLY A 80 -8.79 -38.11 12.13
N HIS A 81 -8.08 -39.04 11.50
CA HIS A 81 -8.32 -39.57 10.16
C HIS A 81 -9.76 -39.44 9.63
N ALA A 82 -9.98 -38.53 8.68
CA ALA A 82 -10.96 -38.72 7.61
C ALA A 82 -10.67 -37.71 6.49
N ARG A 83 -10.39 -38.21 5.27
CA ARG A 83 -10.51 -37.39 4.06
C ARG A 83 -11.98 -36.97 3.90
N PRO A 84 -12.30 -35.69 3.65
CA PRO A 84 -13.58 -35.34 3.05
C PRO A 84 -13.38 -34.94 1.59
N LYS A 85 -14.11 -35.69 0.77
CA LYS A 85 -14.47 -35.46 -0.61
C LYS A 85 -15.30 -34.16 -0.70
N VAL A 86 -14.87 -33.24 -1.56
CA VAL A 86 -15.62 -32.22 -2.33
C VAL A 86 -16.82 -31.56 -1.62
N ALA A 87 -16.75 -30.25 -1.36
CA ALA A 87 -17.94 -29.39 -1.41
C ALA A 87 -17.57 -27.91 -1.56
N ASN A 88 -18.02 -27.35 -2.68
CA ASN A 88 -18.18 -25.94 -2.96
C ASN A 88 -19.01 -25.28 -1.85
N SER A 89 -18.37 -24.64 -0.87
CA SER A 89 -19.05 -23.93 0.21
C SER A 89 -18.98 -22.43 0.00
N LYS A 90 -19.92 -21.93 -0.81
CA LYS A 90 -20.46 -20.58 -0.64
C LYS A 90 -21.19 -20.55 0.70
N ARG A 91 -20.57 -19.97 1.74
CA ARG A 91 -21.18 -19.29 2.91
C ARG A 91 -20.21 -19.33 4.07
N GLY A 92 -19.34 -18.33 4.08
CA GLY A 92 -18.58 -17.90 5.24
C GLY A 92 -18.11 -16.51 4.86
N ARG A 93 -18.21 -15.54 5.77
CA ARG A 93 -17.68 -14.20 5.59
C ARG A 93 -16.14 -14.27 5.70
N GLY A 94 -15.54 -15.08 4.83
CA GLY A 94 -14.15 -15.47 4.80
C GLY A 94 -13.63 -15.19 3.40
N VAL A 95 -12.44 -14.60 3.34
CA VAL A 95 -11.75 -14.21 2.11
C VAL A 95 -11.81 -15.38 1.11
N GLU A 96 -12.39 -15.15 -0.07
CA GLU A 96 -12.43 -16.15 -1.13
C GLU A 96 -10.98 -16.45 -1.52
N LEU A 97 -10.52 -17.70 -1.39
CA LEU A 97 -9.16 -18.10 -1.72
C LEU A 97 -9.13 -18.89 -3.03
N VAL A 98 -8.26 -18.49 -3.95
CA VAL A 98 -7.94 -19.19 -5.19
C VAL A 98 -6.69 -20.03 -4.97
N LYS A 99 -6.77 -21.33 -5.30
CA LYS A 99 -5.62 -22.22 -5.30
C LYS A 99 -4.90 -22.16 -6.64
N LYS A 100 -3.60 -21.85 -6.63
CA LYS A 100 -2.75 -21.83 -7.81
C LYS A 100 -1.62 -22.85 -7.69
N ASN A 101 -1.42 -23.60 -8.76
CA ASN A 101 -0.34 -24.57 -8.85
C ASN A 101 0.91 -23.87 -9.36
N VAL A 102 1.95 -23.84 -8.54
CA VAL A 102 3.25 -23.24 -8.83
C VAL A 102 4.35 -24.28 -8.65
N ILE A 103 5.51 -24.06 -9.23
CA ILE A 103 6.68 -24.93 -9.05
C ILE A 103 7.57 -24.28 -7.99
N VAL A 104 7.95 -25.02 -6.95
CA VAL A 104 8.86 -24.54 -5.91
C VAL A 104 10.02 -25.52 -5.79
N GLY A 105 11.23 -25.09 -6.15
CA GLY A 105 12.42 -25.96 -6.12
C GLY A 105 12.24 -27.25 -6.92
N GLY A 106 11.60 -27.16 -8.10
CA GLY A 106 11.31 -28.31 -8.96
C GLY A 106 10.12 -29.18 -8.55
N LYS A 107 9.42 -28.86 -7.44
CA LYS A 107 8.22 -29.59 -6.99
C LYS A 107 6.95 -28.78 -7.21
N ARG A 108 5.94 -29.39 -7.82
CA ARG A 108 4.62 -28.76 -7.99
C ARG A 108 3.93 -28.61 -6.63
N THR A 109 3.66 -27.38 -6.24
CA THR A 109 3.07 -26.98 -4.97
C THR A 109 1.82 -26.14 -5.23
N SER A 110 0.75 -26.34 -4.47
CA SER A 110 -0.43 -25.46 -4.54
C SER A 110 -0.29 -24.37 -3.48
N ILE A 111 -0.35 -23.12 -3.90
CA ILE A 111 -0.47 -21.97 -3.00
C ILE A 111 -1.91 -21.47 -2.98
N SER A 112 -2.36 -20.97 -1.84
CA SER A 112 -3.65 -20.31 -1.68
C SER A 112 -3.43 -18.81 -1.71
N LEU A 113 -4.16 -18.10 -2.56
CA LEU A 113 -4.10 -16.65 -2.73
C LEU A 113 -5.49 -16.06 -2.58
N SER A 114 -5.63 -14.85 -2.08
CA SER A 114 -6.89 -14.10 -2.13
C SER A 114 -7.40 -13.96 -3.56
N ALA A 115 -8.67 -14.32 -3.78
CA ALA A 115 -9.36 -14.18 -5.06
C ALA A 115 -9.42 -12.73 -5.51
N GLU A 116 -9.55 -11.80 -4.58
CA GLU A 116 -9.60 -10.37 -4.89
C GLU A 116 -8.25 -9.89 -5.43
N LEU A 117 -7.15 -10.25 -4.76
CA LEU A 117 -5.80 -9.92 -5.24
C LEU A 117 -5.53 -10.56 -6.59
N PHE A 118 -5.87 -11.84 -6.76
CA PHE A 118 -5.68 -12.53 -8.03
C PHE A 118 -6.47 -11.85 -9.16
N ARG A 119 -7.75 -11.49 -8.94
CA ARG A 119 -8.56 -10.77 -9.94
C ARG A 119 -7.95 -9.41 -10.30
N LYS A 120 -7.40 -8.67 -9.32
CA LYS A 120 -6.73 -7.38 -9.58
C LYS A 120 -5.49 -7.53 -10.45
N VAL A 121 -4.67 -8.57 -10.20
CA VAL A 121 -3.50 -8.86 -11.06
C VAL A 121 -3.93 -9.27 -12.46
N VAL A 122 -4.91 -10.17 -12.58
CA VAL A 122 -5.42 -10.59 -13.89
C VAL A 122 -6.02 -9.41 -14.66
N ALA A 123 -6.68 -8.47 -13.99
CA ALA A 123 -7.20 -7.26 -14.61
C ALA A 123 -6.09 -6.30 -15.07
N ALA A 124 -4.96 -6.24 -14.36
CA ALA A 124 -3.83 -5.36 -14.70
C ALA A 124 -2.95 -5.94 -15.81
N ASP A 125 -2.56 -7.22 -15.68
CA ASP A 125 -1.50 -7.84 -16.50
C ASP A 125 -2.02 -8.92 -17.47
N GLY A 126 -3.25 -9.40 -17.27
CA GLY A 126 -3.83 -10.54 -17.99
C GLY A 126 -3.52 -11.89 -17.31
N ASN A 127 -4.32 -12.93 -17.63
CA ASN A 127 -4.29 -14.21 -16.91
C ASN A 127 -2.95 -14.95 -17.02
N ASP A 128 -2.36 -15.01 -18.21
CA ASP A 128 -1.11 -15.75 -18.45
C ASP A 128 0.10 -15.03 -17.84
N GLN A 129 0.08 -13.69 -17.80
CA GLN A 129 1.13 -12.89 -17.18
C GLN A 129 1.02 -12.93 -15.65
N ALA A 130 -0.19 -12.91 -15.11
CA ALA A 130 -0.43 -13.10 -13.68
C ALA A 130 0.18 -14.41 -13.18
N ASP A 131 -0.02 -15.52 -13.90
CA ASP A 131 0.53 -16.82 -13.50
C ASP A 131 2.07 -16.84 -13.56
N LYS A 132 2.70 -16.21 -14.58
CA LYS A 132 4.16 -16.06 -14.65
C LYS A 132 4.72 -15.18 -13.53
N LEU A 133 4.02 -14.10 -13.21
CA LEU A 133 4.42 -13.15 -12.17
C LEU A 133 4.34 -13.80 -10.78
N ILE A 134 3.26 -14.55 -10.51
CA ILE A 134 3.13 -15.36 -9.29
C ILE A 134 4.28 -16.38 -9.20
N GLN A 135 4.59 -17.08 -10.30
CA GLN A 135 5.71 -18.02 -10.33
C GLN A 135 7.05 -17.32 -10.03
N SER A 136 7.28 -16.13 -10.59
CA SER A 136 8.51 -15.37 -10.34
C SER A 136 8.69 -14.95 -8.88
N PHE A 137 7.61 -14.61 -8.19
CA PHE A 137 7.66 -14.30 -6.75
C PHE A 137 7.87 -15.54 -5.90
N VAL A 138 7.25 -16.65 -6.29
CA VAL A 138 7.48 -17.94 -5.64
C VAL A 138 8.95 -18.34 -5.73
N ASP A 139 9.59 -18.14 -6.88
CA ASP A 139 11.02 -18.44 -7.07
C ASP A 139 11.94 -17.53 -6.24
N GLN A 140 11.49 -16.30 -5.93
CA GLN A 140 12.20 -15.34 -5.07
C GLN A 140 11.95 -15.55 -3.58
N THR A 141 11.07 -16.48 -3.20
CA THR A 141 10.70 -16.69 -1.80
C THR A 141 11.88 -17.31 -1.04
N PRO A 142 12.37 -16.67 0.05
CA PRO A 142 13.43 -17.24 0.87
C PRO A 142 13.02 -18.60 1.45
N ALA A 143 13.95 -19.56 1.45
CA ALA A 143 13.67 -20.91 1.98
C ALA A 143 13.35 -20.91 3.50
N THR A 144 13.74 -19.84 4.20
CA THR A 144 13.51 -19.61 5.63
C THR A 144 12.09 -19.17 5.96
N GLU A 145 11.28 -18.82 4.96
CA GLU A 145 9.93 -18.31 5.18
C GLU A 145 8.94 -19.45 5.48
N LEU A 146 8.31 -19.39 6.67
CA LEU A 146 7.33 -20.39 7.10
C LEU A 146 6.03 -20.29 6.30
N ASN A 147 5.59 -19.07 5.96
CA ASN A 147 4.36 -18.83 5.22
C ASN A 147 4.62 -18.23 3.85
N ARG A 148 4.95 -19.10 2.89
CA ARG A 148 5.25 -18.72 1.51
C ARG A 148 4.07 -18.05 0.80
N SER A 149 2.84 -18.47 1.08
CA SER A 149 1.63 -17.84 0.53
C SER A 149 1.50 -16.38 0.96
N ALA A 150 1.69 -16.08 2.24
CA ALA A 150 1.60 -14.70 2.74
C ALA A 150 2.71 -13.80 2.15
N TRP A 151 3.92 -14.34 1.98
CA TRP A 151 5.02 -13.62 1.35
C TRP A 151 4.71 -13.26 -0.10
N VAL A 152 4.18 -14.22 -0.87
CA VAL A 152 3.79 -14.01 -2.27
C VAL A 152 2.63 -13.01 -2.38
N GLU A 153 1.62 -13.09 -1.51
CA GLU A 153 0.54 -12.11 -1.47
C GLU A 153 1.04 -10.68 -1.21
N SER A 154 1.98 -10.51 -0.28
CA SER A 154 2.59 -9.21 0.03
C SER A 154 3.31 -8.62 -1.19
N ARG A 155 4.06 -9.44 -1.94
CA ARG A 155 4.72 -9.00 -3.18
C ARG A 155 3.74 -8.63 -4.28
N ILE A 156 2.68 -9.40 -4.44
CA ILE A 156 1.60 -9.10 -5.39
C ILE A 156 0.94 -7.76 -5.06
N ALA A 157 0.63 -7.53 -3.77
CA ALA A 157 0.04 -6.26 -3.33
C ALA A 157 0.97 -5.07 -3.61
N GLN A 158 2.28 -5.21 -3.36
CA GLN A 158 3.27 -4.18 -3.67
C GLN A 158 3.35 -3.88 -5.18
N HIS A 159 3.34 -4.91 -6.02
CA HIS A 159 3.36 -4.76 -7.49
C HIS A 159 2.12 -4.00 -7.98
N LEU A 160 0.94 -4.32 -7.45
CA LEU A 160 -0.30 -3.63 -7.80
C LEU A 160 -0.31 -2.14 -7.40
N VAL A 161 0.29 -1.80 -6.25
CA VAL A 161 0.42 -0.39 -5.82
C VAL A 161 1.37 0.35 -6.75
N LEU A 162 2.49 -0.27 -7.12
CA LEU A 162 3.47 0.33 -8.04
C LEU A 162 2.87 0.58 -9.43
N ASN A 163 2.10 -0.38 -9.96
CA ASN A 163 1.43 -0.23 -11.25
C ASN A 163 0.33 0.84 -11.23
N GLN A 164 -0.39 1.00 -10.11
CA GLN A 164 -1.35 2.10 -9.96
C GLN A 164 -0.66 3.47 -9.99
N MET A 165 0.48 3.60 -9.28
CA MET A 165 1.28 4.85 -9.31
C MET A 165 1.86 5.15 -10.69
N ALA A 166 2.25 4.12 -11.45
CA ALA A 166 2.74 4.25 -12.82
C ALA A 166 1.62 4.58 -13.84
N GLY A 167 0.41 4.05 -13.63
CA GLY A 167 -0.76 4.34 -14.46
C GLY A 167 -1.27 5.78 -14.29
N ASP A 168 -1.30 6.28 -13.06
CA ASP A 168 -1.73 7.67 -12.76
C ASP A 168 -0.73 8.72 -13.26
N SER A 169 0.52 8.35 -13.50
CA SER A 169 1.52 9.25 -14.09
C SER A 169 1.50 9.28 -15.62
N SER A 170 0.72 8.40 -16.28
CA SER A 170 0.61 8.36 -17.75
C SER A 170 -0.61 9.11 -18.31
N THR A 171 -1.57 9.51 -17.48
CA THR A 171 -2.78 10.28 -17.90
C THR A 171 -2.67 11.78 -17.64
N ALA A 172 -1.54 12.25 -17.14
CA ALA A 172 -1.23 13.68 -16.97
C ALA A 172 -0.25 14.16 -18.05
N HIS A 173 -0.66 14.13 -19.31
CA HIS A 173 0.01 14.85 -20.40
C HIS A 173 -0.97 15.43 -21.40
#